data_AF-A0A523FJJ8-F1
#
_entry.id   AF-A0A523FJJ8-F1
#
_cell.length_a   1.000
_cell.length_b   1.000
_cell.length_c   1.000
_cell.angle_alpha   90.00
_cell.angle_beta   90.00
_cell.angle_gamma   90.00
#
_symmetry.space_group_name_H-M   'P 1'
#
loop_
_entity.id
_entity.type
_entity.pdbx_description
1 polymer ?
#
loop_
_entity_poly.entity_id
_entity_poly.type
_entity_poly.pdbx_seq_one_letter_code
_entity_poly.pdbx_strand_id
1 'polypeptide(L)'
;MAAKGRMPGDPDPEEMKRRMIRVDHAGEYGALRIYEGQLAVLGRRRVGEVIQKMADGERRHLAVFEKMIVERRVRPTLLSPLWHVAGFALGAGTALMGEKAAMACTVAVEEVIDEHYARQAEALGA
;
A
#
# COMPACT_ATOMS: atom_id res chain seq x y z
N MET A 1 -14.64 -28.76 -1.48
CA MET A 1 -15.39 -27.98 -0.48
C MET A 1 -16.14 -26.88 -1.21
N ALA A 2 -17.43 -26.71 -0.91
CA ALA A 2 -18.36 -25.91 -1.72
C ALA A 2 -18.01 -24.42 -1.73
N ALA A 3 -18.09 -23.79 -2.91
CA ALA A 3 -18.08 -22.34 -3.04
C ALA A 3 -19.20 -21.76 -2.17
N LYS A 4 -18.83 -21.01 -1.14
CA LYS A 4 -19.77 -20.31 -0.27
C LYS A 4 -20.63 -19.40 -1.17
N GLY A 5 -21.95 -19.60 -1.11
CA GLY A 5 -22.89 -19.15 -2.13
C GLY A 5 -22.84 -17.65 -2.40
N ARG A 6 -22.58 -17.28 -3.66
CA ARG A 6 -22.70 -15.91 -4.15
C ARG A 6 -24.13 -15.43 -3.96
N MET A 7 -24.29 -14.22 -3.40
CA MET A 7 -25.59 -13.57 -3.26
C MET A 7 -25.85 -12.60 -4.42
N PRO A 8 -27.12 -12.34 -4.76
CA PRO A 8 -27.46 -11.26 -5.69
C PRO A 8 -26.87 -9.92 -5.22
N GLY A 9 -26.05 -9.29 -6.07
CA GLY A 9 -25.35 -8.03 -5.75
C GLY A 9 -23.84 -8.19 -5.50
N ASP A 10 -23.35 -9.42 -5.31
CA ASP A 10 -21.91 -9.67 -5.21
C ASP A 10 -21.22 -9.38 -6.56
N PRO A 11 -20.06 -8.69 -6.55
CA PRO A 11 -19.32 -8.43 -7.78
C PRO A 11 -18.91 -9.74 -8.45
N ASP A 12 -18.81 -9.71 -9.77
CA ASP A 12 -18.19 -10.81 -10.51
C ASP A 12 -16.73 -11.00 -10.06
N PRO A 13 -16.18 -12.24 -10.02
CA PRO A 13 -14.81 -12.48 -9.58
C PRO A 13 -13.78 -11.63 -10.32
N GLU A 14 -13.98 -11.35 -11.60
CA GLU A 14 -13.08 -10.46 -12.35
C GLU A 14 -13.20 -9.00 -11.92
N GLU A 15 -14.42 -8.55 -11.59
CA GLU A 15 -14.61 -7.21 -11.01
C GLU A 15 -13.99 -7.11 -9.61
N MET A 16 -14.10 -8.17 -8.80
CA MET A 16 -13.48 -8.24 -7.48
C MET A 16 -11.95 -8.12 -7.58
N LYS A 17 -11.31 -8.88 -8.49
CA LYS A 17 -9.87 -8.76 -8.76
C LYS A 17 -9.48 -7.35 -9.21
N ARG A 18 -10.28 -6.72 -10.08
CA ARG A 18 -10.03 -5.33 -10.51
C ARG A 18 -10.16 -4.32 -9.35
N ARG A 19 -11.03 -4.60 -8.37
CA ARG A 19 -11.15 -3.79 -7.15
C ARG A 19 -9.93 -3.97 -6.25
N MET A 20 -9.49 -5.21 -6.03
CA MET A 20 -8.27 -5.55 -5.27
C MET A 20 -7.06 -4.81 -5.84
N ILE A 21 -6.73 -5.02 -7.12
CA ILE A 21 -5.58 -4.36 -7.79
C ILE A 21 -5.61 -2.83 -7.66
N ARG A 22 -6.79 -2.20 -7.75
CA ARG A 22 -6.91 -0.75 -7.61
C ARG A 22 -6.64 -0.29 -6.18
N VAL A 23 -7.12 -1.04 -5.19
CA VAL A 23 -6.91 -0.73 -3.76
C VAL A 23 -5.45 -0.97 -3.40
N ASP A 24 -4.87 -2.10 -3.81
CA ASP A 24 -3.48 -2.44 -3.54
C ASP A 24 -2.54 -1.40 -4.15
N HIS A 25 -2.71 -1.09 -5.43
CA HIS A 25 -1.92 -0.03 -6.08
C HIS A 25 -2.00 1.31 -5.32
N ALA A 26 -3.17 1.68 -4.82
CA ALA A 26 -3.32 2.91 -4.05
C ALA A 26 -2.66 2.83 -2.66
N GLY A 27 -2.72 1.65 -2.02
CA GLY A 27 -2.03 1.34 -0.78
C GLY A 27 -0.52 1.46 -0.93
N GLU A 28 0.05 0.72 -1.88
CA GLU A 28 1.50 0.70 -2.15
C GLU A 28 2.03 2.10 -2.51
N TYR A 29 1.27 2.84 -3.30
CA TYR A 29 1.62 4.22 -3.62
C TYR A 29 1.60 5.11 -2.37
N GLY A 30 0.59 4.98 -1.51
CA GLY A 30 0.49 5.75 -0.28
C GLY A 30 1.62 5.44 0.70
N ALA A 31 1.95 4.16 0.90
CA ALA A 31 3.04 3.71 1.74
C ALA A 31 4.41 4.18 1.23
N LEU A 32 4.66 4.13 -0.09
CA LEU A 32 5.88 4.70 -0.67
C LEU A 32 6.01 6.19 -0.35
N ARG A 33 4.90 6.94 -0.42
CA ARG A 33 4.88 8.36 -0.06
C ARG A 33 5.14 8.61 1.43
N ILE A 34 4.68 7.73 2.32
CA ILE A 34 5.01 7.76 3.74
C ILE A 34 6.53 7.61 3.93
N TYR A 35 7.14 6.61 3.30
CA TYR A 35 8.58 6.41 3.39
C TYR A 35 9.38 7.59 2.84
N GLU A 36 8.96 8.18 1.72
CA GLU A 36 9.59 9.38 1.17
C GLU A 36 9.48 10.59 2.11
N GLY A 37 8.34 10.76 2.80
CA GLY A 37 8.16 11.77 3.83
C GLY A 37 9.09 11.55 5.03
N GLN A 38 9.23 10.30 5.47
CA GLN A 38 10.15 9.96 6.56
C GLN A 38 11.62 10.21 6.17
N LEU A 39 12.02 9.83 4.95
CA LEU A 39 13.37 10.06 4.43
C LEU A 39 13.71 11.54 4.29
N ALA A 40 12.73 12.39 3.95
CA ALA A 40 12.94 13.84 3.88
C ALA A 40 13.39 14.44 5.23
N VAL A 41 13.02 13.80 6.35
CA VAL A 41 13.33 14.29 7.71
C VAL A 41 14.48 13.50 8.36
N LEU A 42 14.46 12.16 8.24
CA LEU A 42 15.37 11.25 8.93
C LEU A 42 16.43 10.61 8.02
N GLY A 43 16.43 10.89 6.72
CA GLY A 43 17.29 10.19 5.74
C GLY A 43 18.80 10.31 6.00
N ARG A 44 19.25 11.36 6.70
CA ARG A 44 20.66 11.54 7.09
C ARG A 44 21.01 10.95 8.47
N ARG A 45 20.06 10.30 9.13
CA ARG A 45 20.23 9.68 10.45
C ARG A 45 20.51 8.18 10.27
N ARG A 46 20.92 7.51 11.34
CA ARG A 46 21.22 6.06 11.32
C ARG A 46 20.03 5.21 10.84
N VAL A 47 18.80 5.61 11.16
CA VAL A 47 17.58 4.92 10.71
C VAL A 47 17.27 5.12 9.22
N GLY A 48 17.88 6.13 8.58
CA GLY A 48 17.63 6.47 7.18
C GLY A 48 17.89 5.31 6.21
N GLU A 49 18.94 4.52 6.44
CA GLU A 49 19.24 3.32 5.63
C GLU A 49 18.14 2.26 5.72
N VAL A 50 17.57 2.07 6.91
CA VAL A 50 16.47 1.12 7.12
C VAL A 50 15.22 1.59 6.38
N ILE A 51 14.85 2.87 6.54
CA ILE A 51 13.69 3.46 5.85
C ILE A 51 13.89 3.39 4.33
N GLN A 52 15.12 3.63 3.83
CA GLN A 52 15.42 3.51 2.41
C GLN A 52 15.20 2.09 1.90
N LYS A 53 15.66 1.07 2.64
CA LYS A 53 15.45 -0.33 2.28
C LYS A 53 13.96 -0.70 2.24
N MET A 54 13.16 -0.15 3.17
CA MET A 54 11.70 -0.36 3.19
C MET A 54 11.05 0.31 1.98
N ALA A 55 11.40 1.56 1.70
CA ALA A 55 10.95 2.29 0.50
C ALA A 55 11.28 1.54 -0.80
N ASP A 56 12.47 0.94 -0.88
CA ASP A 56 12.88 0.14 -2.04
C ASP A 56 12.05 -1.14 -2.19
N GLY A 57 11.60 -1.73 -1.07
CA GLY A 57 10.62 -2.82 -1.06
C GLY A 57 9.31 -2.39 -1.67
N GLU A 58 8.77 -1.28 -1.16
CA GLU A 58 7.49 -0.73 -1.59
C GLU A 58 7.48 -0.33 -3.07
N ARG A 59 8.60 0.22 -3.58
CA ARG A 59 8.74 0.50 -5.02
C ARG A 59 8.60 -0.76 -5.87
N ARG A 60 9.11 -1.90 -5.40
CA ARG A 60 8.99 -3.17 -6.15
C ARG A 60 7.55 -3.66 -6.14
N HIS A 61 6.86 -3.59 -5.01
CA HIS A 61 5.44 -3.94 -4.94
C HIS A 61 4.59 -3.03 -5.83
N LEU A 62 4.75 -1.71 -5.71
CA LEU A 62 4.06 -0.74 -6.56
C LEU A 62 4.27 -1.03 -8.06
N ALA A 63 5.50 -1.32 -8.48
CA ALA A 63 5.80 -1.66 -9.87
C ALA A 63 5.04 -2.91 -10.36
N VAL A 64 4.83 -3.90 -9.48
CA VAL A 64 4.01 -5.08 -9.79
C VAL A 64 2.55 -4.67 -10.01
N PHE A 65 1.97 -3.83 -9.16
CA PHE A 65 0.60 -3.37 -9.33
C PHE A 65 0.41 -2.41 -10.51
N GLU A 66 1.37 -1.53 -10.79
CA GLU A 66 1.36 -0.68 -11.98
C GLU A 66 1.32 -1.52 -13.26
N LYS A 67 2.14 -2.57 -13.34
CA LYS A 67 2.11 -3.53 -14.44
C LYS A 67 0.73 -4.20 -14.55
N MET A 68 0.18 -4.68 -13.44
CA MET A 68 -1.16 -5.32 -13.44
C MET A 68 -2.28 -4.36 -13.83
N ILE A 69 -2.19 -3.08 -13.45
CA ILE A 69 -3.14 -2.03 -13.85
C ILE A 69 -3.19 -1.91 -15.36
N VAL A 70 -2.03 -1.88 -16.02
CA VAL A 70 -1.93 -1.78 -17.48
C VAL A 70 -2.44 -3.05 -18.14
N GLU A 71 -1.94 -4.23 -17.74
CA GLU A 71 -2.27 -5.52 -18.35
C GLU A 71 -3.77 -5.84 -18.25
N ARG A 72 -4.39 -5.53 -17.10
CA ARG A 72 -5.79 -5.86 -16.82
C ARG A 72 -6.75 -4.70 -17.07
N ARG A 73 -6.24 -3.57 -17.60
CA ARG A 73 -6.99 -2.33 -17.89
C ARG A 73 -7.79 -1.84 -16.68
N VAL A 74 -7.19 -1.94 -15.49
CA VAL A 74 -7.80 -1.46 -14.25
C VAL A 74 -7.61 0.05 -14.20
N ARG A 75 -8.66 0.80 -13.89
CA ARG A 75 -8.52 2.24 -13.65
C ARG A 75 -7.89 2.47 -12.27
N PRO A 76 -6.82 3.27 -12.14
CA PRO A 76 -6.35 3.73 -10.83
C PRO A 76 -7.44 4.52 -10.09
N THR A 77 -7.27 4.71 -8.78
CA THR A 77 -8.17 5.56 -8.00
C THR A 77 -8.03 7.03 -8.41
N LEU A 78 -9.14 7.77 -8.40
CA LEU A 78 -9.12 9.23 -8.58
C LEU A 78 -8.53 9.97 -7.37
N LEU A 79 -8.43 9.28 -6.23
CA LEU A 79 -7.89 9.84 -4.98
C LEU A 79 -6.37 9.82 -4.90
N SER A 80 -5.66 9.36 -5.94
CA SER A 80 -4.18 9.32 -5.94
C SER A 80 -3.51 10.66 -5.60
N PRO A 81 -3.98 11.83 -6.07
CA PRO A 81 -3.40 13.11 -5.66
C PRO A 81 -3.57 13.41 -4.16
N LEU A 82 -4.68 12.98 -3.56
CA LEU A 82 -4.90 13.12 -2.12
C LEU A 82 -3.92 12.23 -1.34
N TRP A 83 -3.77 10.98 -1.75
CA TRP A 83 -2.82 10.04 -1.12
C TRP A 83 -1.36 10.46 -1.30
N HIS A 84 -1.03 11.08 -2.43
CA HIS A 84 0.30 11.61 -2.68
C HIS A 84 0.76 12.60 -1.60
N VAL A 85 -0.15 13.51 -1.24
CA VAL A 85 0.09 14.55 -0.23
C VAL A 85 -0.06 14.00 1.17
N ALA A 86 -1.15 13.26 1.44
CA ALA A 86 -1.44 12.73 2.77
C ALA A 86 -0.39 11.73 3.25
N GLY A 87 0.06 10.80 2.39
CA GLY A 87 1.10 9.84 2.71
C GLY A 87 2.41 10.54 3.07
N PHE A 88 2.85 11.49 2.23
CA PHE A 88 4.06 12.26 2.49
C PHE A 88 3.96 13.07 3.79
N ALA A 89 2.84 13.77 4.01
CA ALA A 89 2.62 14.57 5.20
C ALA A 89 2.61 13.70 6.47
N LEU A 90 1.99 12.52 6.43
CA LEU A 90 2.00 11.56 7.54
C LEU A 90 3.41 11.06 7.85
N GLY A 91 4.16 10.66 6.82
CA GLY A 91 5.54 10.21 6.97
C GLY A 91 6.47 11.28 7.52
N ALA A 92 6.41 12.48 6.95
CA ALA A 92 7.20 13.62 7.43
C ALA A 92 6.79 14.04 8.85
N GLY A 93 5.48 14.10 9.12
CA GLY A 93 4.96 14.47 10.44
C GLY A 93 5.40 13.51 11.54
N THR A 94 5.27 12.21 11.33
CA THR A 94 5.73 11.19 12.30
C THR A 94 7.24 11.18 12.45
N ALA A 95 7.99 11.44 11.38
CA ALA A 95 9.43 11.58 11.43
C ALA A 95 9.90 12.83 12.20
N LEU A 96 9.17 13.94 12.12
CA LEU A 96 9.42 15.13 12.93
C LEU A 96 9.19 14.88 14.43
N MET A 97 8.29 13.96 14.79
CA MET A 97 8.06 13.52 16.17
C MET A 97 9.17 12.58 16.68
N GLY A 98 10.05 12.11 15.80
CA GLY A 98 11.24 11.32 16.12
C GLY A 98 11.21 9.90 15.55
N GLU A 99 12.36 9.22 15.64
CA GLU A 99 12.59 7.90 15.06
C GLU A 99 11.57 6.85 15.51
N LYS A 100 11.23 6.80 16.80
CA LYS A 100 10.25 5.84 17.31
C LYS A 100 8.85 6.04 16.73
N ALA A 101 8.43 7.29 16.54
CA ALA A 101 7.13 7.62 15.97
C ALA A 101 7.08 7.28 14.47
N ALA A 102 8.16 7.57 13.73
CA ALA A 102 8.29 7.13 12.33
C ALA A 102 8.20 5.60 12.22
N MET A 103 8.98 4.86 13.01
CA MET A 103 8.96 3.39 12.95
C MET A 103 7.63 2.80 13.41
N ALA A 104 6.93 3.40 14.38
CA ALA A 104 5.58 2.99 14.75
C ALA A 104 4.58 3.19 13.60
N CYS A 105 4.70 4.30 12.86
CA CYS A 105 3.90 4.53 11.65
C CYS A 105 4.20 3.47 10.59
N THR A 106 5.49 3.14 10.37
CA THR A 106 5.91 2.09 9.44
C THR A 106 5.28 0.74 9.81
N VAL A 107 5.40 0.30 11.05
CA VAL A 107 4.80 -0.98 11.50
C VAL A 107 3.28 -0.98 11.30
N ALA A 108 2.59 0.09 11.67
CA ALA A 108 1.14 0.17 11.52
C ALA A 108 0.69 0.12 10.04
N VAL A 109 1.48 0.67 9.11
CA VAL A 109 1.19 0.60 7.67
C VAL A 109 1.40 -0.81 7.14
N GLU A 110 2.52 -1.44 7.47
CA GLU A 110 2.85 -2.81 7.04
C GLU A 110 1.82 -3.82 7.56
N GLU A 111 1.40 -3.72 8.83
CA GLU A 111 0.37 -4.59 9.41
C GLU A 111 -0.96 -4.51 8.64
N VAL A 112 -1.36 -3.30 8.23
CA VAL A 112 -2.61 -3.10 7.47
C VAL A 112 -2.49 -3.66 6.05
N ILE A 113 -1.32 -3.50 5.41
CA ILE A 113 -1.06 -4.06 4.07
C ILE A 113 -1.07 -5.59 4.15
N ASP A 114 -0.37 -6.18 5.11
CA ASP A 114 -0.33 -7.64 5.31
C ASP A 114 -1.72 -8.22 5.59
N GLU A 115 -2.51 -7.58 6.46
CA GLU A 115 -3.90 -7.99 6.72
C GLU A 115 -4.77 -7.87 5.46
N HIS A 116 -4.51 -6.86 4.61
CA HIS A 116 -5.22 -6.72 3.34
C HIS A 116 -4.86 -7.87 2.39
N TYR A 117 -3.58 -8.19 2.23
CA TYR A 117 -3.13 -9.29 1.39
C TYR A 117 -3.60 -10.65 1.86
N ALA A 118 -3.56 -10.93 3.17
CA ALA A 118 -4.06 -12.19 3.71
C ALA A 118 -5.55 -12.39 3.35
N ARG A 119 -6.38 -11.35 3.57
CA ARG A 119 -7.81 -11.40 3.21
C ARG A 119 -8.04 -11.59 1.72
N GLN A 120 -7.25 -10.95 0.87
CA GLN A 120 -7.36 -11.12 -0.57
C GLN A 120 -6.91 -12.52 -1.02
N ALA A 121 -5.84 -13.06 -0.45
CA ALA A 121 -5.35 -14.40 -0.74
C ALA A 121 -6.41 -15.46 -0.41
N GLU A 122 -7.04 -15.37 0.77
CA GLU A 122 -8.17 -16.21 1.15
C GLU A 122 -9.35 -16.08 0.15
N ALA A 123 -9.69 -14.86 -0.25
CA ALA A 123 -10.76 -14.61 -1.21
C ALA A 123 -10.45 -15.14 -2.62
N LEU A 124 -9.17 -15.28 -2.97
CA LEU A 124 -8.70 -15.88 -4.24
C LEU A 124 -8.55 -17.40 -4.16
N GLY A 125 -8.69 -18.00 -2.97
CA GLY A 125 -8.60 -19.44 -2.75
C GLY A 125 -7.18 -19.97 -2.61
N ALA A 126 -6.25 -19.13 -2.10
CA ALA A 126 -4.91 -19.56 -1.70
C ALA A 126 -4.93 -20.36 -0.39
#